data_AF-A0A7V9JIR8-F1
#
_entry.id   AF-A0A7V9JIR8-F1
#
_cell.length_a   1.000
_cell.length_b   1.000
_cell.length_c   1.000
_cell.angle_alpha   90.00
_cell.angle_beta   90.00
_cell.angle_gamma   90.00
#
_symmetry.space_group_name_H-M   'P 1'
#
loop_
_entity.id
_entity.type
_entity.pdbx_description
1 polymer ?
#
loop_
_entity_poly.entity_id
_entity_poly.type
_entity_poly.pdbx_seq_one_letter_code
_entity_poly.pdbx_strand_id
1 'polypeptide(L)'
;MSISTKDGAGNDKVAAAGTAAAAVVRLDRIEPLGGTSAARLVREVAAQLVDQADEIAATMVHAYELEIPAYAAMTDEALRDDVHAVSSAMVRCWLAVMSTGEAVTPELLEPMLEGARRRAAQGVELHSMLRAYRVGIRVMWSEITGSPSWRRGALDGAVGQVATWALDFADKISTAVAGAYLEQSEHLAREREHRRSALLNVILSGPAAEPMDPPPELDGRHVIAVVRVAPDLTLLELERTGQLLEERGGALLWTVRHRSVVAAVDCGVGRERLARRLARLVHESPIV
;
A
#
# COMPACT_ATOMS: atom_id res chain seq x y z
N MET A 1 -45.57 -24.17 5.30
CA MET A 1 -45.22 -22.73 5.21
C MET A 1 -43.80 -22.63 5.73
N SER A 2 -42.83 -22.62 4.81
CA SER A 2 -41.43 -22.89 5.08
C SER A 2 -40.69 -21.64 5.55
N ILE A 3 -39.93 -21.79 6.64
CA ILE A 3 -39.03 -20.76 7.19
C ILE A 3 -37.68 -20.94 6.49
N SER A 4 -37.25 -19.90 5.77
CA SER A 4 -35.93 -19.83 5.13
C SER A 4 -35.05 -18.90 5.94
N THR A 5 -34.05 -19.47 6.61
CA THR A 5 -32.94 -18.80 7.27
C THR A 5 -32.02 -18.18 6.23
N LYS A 6 -31.67 -16.91 6.44
CA LYS A 6 -30.80 -16.12 5.56
C LYS A 6 -29.43 -15.98 6.23
N ASP A 7 -28.62 -17.03 6.13
CA ASP A 7 -27.18 -16.98 6.44
C ASP A 7 -26.44 -16.38 5.24
N GLY A 8 -26.21 -15.06 5.26
CA GLY A 8 -25.58 -14.33 4.15
C GLY A 8 -24.32 -13.53 4.52
N ALA A 9 -23.93 -13.45 5.79
CA ALA A 9 -22.84 -12.56 6.23
C ALA A 9 -21.48 -13.25 6.43
N GLY A 10 -21.41 -14.59 6.29
CA GLY A 10 -20.18 -15.37 6.52
C GLY A 10 -19.33 -15.65 5.28
N ASN A 11 -19.89 -15.53 4.07
CA ASN A 11 -19.27 -16.11 2.88
C ASN A 11 -18.26 -15.17 2.18
N ASP A 12 -18.47 -13.85 2.23
CA ASP A 12 -17.57 -12.88 1.57
C ASP A 12 -16.24 -12.72 2.32
N LYS A 13 -16.25 -12.88 3.65
CA LYS A 13 -15.04 -12.80 4.48
C LYS A 13 -14.15 -14.03 4.30
N VAL A 14 -14.75 -15.20 4.08
CA VAL A 14 -14.05 -16.46 3.77
C VAL A 14 -13.54 -16.47 2.33
N ALA A 15 -14.28 -15.88 1.38
CA ALA A 15 -13.84 -15.75 -0.01
C ALA A 15 -12.63 -14.81 -0.17
N ALA A 16 -12.64 -13.65 0.50
CA ALA A 16 -11.53 -12.69 0.50
C ALA A 16 -10.28 -13.23 1.21
N ALA A 17 -10.44 -13.88 2.38
CA ALA A 17 -9.35 -14.56 3.06
C ALA A 17 -8.81 -15.75 2.23
N GLY A 18 -9.68 -16.44 1.50
CA GLY A 18 -9.32 -17.52 0.57
C GLY A 18 -8.58 -17.05 -0.67
N THR A 19 -8.79 -15.81 -1.13
CA THR A 19 -8.05 -15.24 -2.28
C THR A 19 -6.67 -14.72 -1.88
N ALA A 20 -6.55 -14.08 -0.72
CA ALA A 20 -5.28 -13.66 -0.14
C ALA A 20 -4.41 -14.87 0.20
N ALA A 21 -4.98 -15.89 0.87
CA ALA A 21 -4.30 -17.15 1.10
C ALA A 21 -3.94 -17.86 -0.21
N ALA A 22 -4.79 -17.81 -1.25
CA ALA A 22 -4.47 -18.39 -2.56
C ALA A 22 -3.40 -17.62 -3.36
N ALA A 23 -3.26 -16.30 -3.16
CA ALA A 23 -2.19 -15.49 -3.74
C ALA A 23 -0.86 -15.73 -3.02
N VAL A 24 -0.90 -15.84 -1.68
CA VAL A 24 0.24 -16.27 -0.86
C VAL A 24 0.67 -17.70 -1.21
N VAL A 25 -0.28 -18.62 -1.40
CA VAL A 25 -0.06 -20.05 -1.77
C VAL A 25 0.41 -20.24 -3.24
N ARG A 26 0.39 -19.20 -4.09
CA ARG A 26 0.99 -19.27 -5.44
C ARG A 26 2.44 -18.80 -5.51
N LEU A 27 2.93 -18.16 -4.46
CA LEU A 27 4.35 -17.82 -4.33
C LEU A 27 5.23 -19.05 -4.06
N ASP A 28 4.60 -20.17 -3.69
CA ASP A 28 5.19 -21.41 -3.19
C ASP A 28 6.24 -22.08 -4.09
N ARG A 29 6.41 -21.64 -5.34
CA ARG A 29 7.44 -22.21 -6.22
C ARG A 29 8.02 -21.18 -7.18
N ILE A 30 8.91 -20.31 -6.71
CA ILE A 30 10.02 -19.93 -7.61
C ILE A 30 10.85 -21.20 -7.74
N GLU A 31 10.66 -21.91 -8.84
CA GLU A 31 11.37 -23.16 -9.07
C GLU A 31 12.88 -22.87 -9.07
N PRO A 32 13.68 -23.73 -8.39
CA PRO A 32 15.13 -23.61 -8.39
C PRO A 32 15.67 -23.49 -9.81
N LEU A 33 16.75 -22.71 -9.94
CA LEU A 33 17.44 -22.57 -11.21
C LEU A 33 17.95 -23.95 -11.68
N GLY A 34 17.35 -24.46 -12.75
CA GLY A 34 17.77 -25.71 -13.38
C GLY A 34 19.17 -25.61 -13.99
N GLY A 35 19.88 -26.74 -14.07
CA GLY A 35 21.19 -26.83 -14.73
C GLY A 35 22.37 -26.44 -13.83
N THR A 36 23.34 -27.35 -13.68
CA THR A 36 24.49 -27.20 -12.79
C THR A 36 25.35 -25.96 -13.10
N SER A 37 25.44 -25.57 -14.38
CA SER A 37 26.24 -24.39 -14.75
C SER A 37 25.54 -23.07 -14.43
N ALA A 38 24.24 -22.98 -14.69
CA ALA A 38 23.45 -21.78 -14.40
C ALA A 38 23.36 -21.53 -12.89
N ALA A 39 23.09 -22.58 -12.11
CA ALA A 39 23.09 -22.52 -10.65
C ALA A 39 24.45 -22.10 -10.06
N ARG A 40 25.56 -22.57 -10.63
CA ARG A 40 26.91 -22.16 -10.20
C ARG A 40 27.18 -20.69 -10.52
N LEU A 41 26.83 -20.26 -11.73
CA LEU A 41 27.00 -18.88 -12.18
C LEU A 41 26.27 -17.90 -11.25
N VAL A 42 24.99 -18.14 -10.95
CA VAL A 42 24.24 -17.23 -10.07
C VAL A 42 24.77 -17.21 -8.65
N ARG A 43 25.26 -18.35 -8.12
CA ARG A 43 25.90 -18.39 -6.80
C ARG A 43 27.19 -17.59 -6.75
N GLU A 44 28.03 -17.69 -7.78
CA GLU A 44 29.27 -16.90 -7.87
C GLU A 44 28.97 -15.40 -7.98
N VAL A 45 27.96 -15.02 -8.76
CA VAL A 45 27.52 -13.62 -8.86
C VAL A 45 26.96 -13.13 -7.53
N ALA A 46 26.14 -13.93 -6.86
CA ALA A 46 25.58 -13.55 -5.56
C ALA A 46 26.67 -13.33 -4.51
N ALA A 47 27.68 -14.21 -4.46
CA ALA A 47 28.83 -14.05 -3.58
C ALA A 47 29.66 -12.78 -3.86
N GLN A 48 29.64 -12.27 -5.09
CA GLN A 48 30.31 -11.01 -5.46
C GLN A 48 29.52 -9.77 -5.05
N LEU A 49 28.19 -9.86 -5.07
CA LEU A 49 27.30 -8.72 -4.87
C LEU A 49 26.76 -8.60 -3.43
N VAL A 50 26.93 -9.63 -2.59
CA VAL A 50 26.36 -9.66 -1.22
C VAL A 50 26.80 -8.49 -0.35
N ASP A 51 28.08 -8.10 -0.43
CA ASP A 51 28.62 -6.98 0.36
C ASP A 51 28.25 -5.61 -0.22
N GLN A 52 27.69 -5.58 -1.44
CA GLN A 52 27.27 -4.36 -2.15
C GLN A 52 25.75 -4.15 -2.07
N ALA A 53 25.02 -4.95 -1.30
CA ALA A 53 23.56 -4.95 -1.31
C ALA A 53 22.94 -3.56 -1.04
N ASP A 54 23.52 -2.80 -0.10
CA ASP A 54 23.02 -1.47 0.26
C ASP A 54 23.41 -0.41 -0.80
N GLU A 55 24.56 -0.55 -1.47
CA GLU A 55 24.96 0.33 -2.59
C GLU A 55 24.07 0.11 -3.83
N ILE A 56 23.73 -1.14 -4.11
CA ILE A 56 22.78 -1.50 -5.17
C ILE A 56 21.40 -0.93 -4.83
N ALA A 57 20.95 -1.03 -3.58
CA ALA A 57 19.69 -0.43 -3.14
C ALA A 57 19.68 1.09 -3.31
N ALA A 58 20.76 1.78 -2.93
CA ALA A 58 20.90 3.22 -3.16
C ALA A 58 20.82 3.56 -4.66
N THR A 59 21.43 2.75 -5.52
CA THR A 59 21.34 2.89 -6.99
C THR A 59 19.90 2.71 -7.49
N MET A 60 19.15 1.76 -6.92
CA MET A 60 17.73 1.60 -7.23
C MET A 60 16.91 2.82 -6.84
N VAL A 61 17.08 3.32 -5.61
CA VAL A 61 16.36 4.51 -5.11
C VAL A 61 16.65 5.72 -5.98
N HIS A 62 17.91 5.94 -6.33
CA HIS A 62 18.29 7.02 -7.25
C HIS A 62 17.61 6.88 -8.62
N ALA A 63 17.52 5.66 -9.16
CA ALA A 63 16.80 5.41 -10.40
C ALA A 63 15.28 5.67 -10.27
N TYR A 64 14.68 5.40 -9.09
CA TYR A 64 13.27 5.72 -8.84
C TYR A 64 13.02 7.22 -8.88
N GLU A 65 13.88 8.00 -8.21
CA GLU A 65 13.81 9.45 -8.19
C GLU A 65 13.97 10.07 -9.58
N LEU A 66 14.83 9.50 -10.42
CA LEU A 66 15.03 9.99 -11.79
C LEU A 66 13.89 9.63 -12.75
N GLU A 67 13.28 8.45 -12.59
CA GLU A 67 12.34 7.91 -13.59
C GLU A 67 10.87 7.98 -13.19
N ILE A 68 10.57 8.25 -11.92
CA ILE A 68 9.21 8.14 -11.38
C ILE A 68 8.83 9.46 -10.70
N PRO A 69 7.98 10.29 -11.34
CA PRO A 69 7.60 11.60 -10.79
C PRO A 69 7.04 11.54 -9.36
N ALA A 70 6.28 10.49 -9.02
CA ALA A 70 5.74 10.30 -7.67
C ALA A 70 6.84 10.08 -6.61
N TYR A 71 7.95 9.44 -6.97
CA TYR A 71 9.09 9.24 -6.07
C TYR A 71 9.97 10.49 -6.02
N ALA A 72 10.15 11.19 -7.14
CA ALA A 72 10.86 12.47 -7.19
C ALA A 72 10.19 13.56 -6.32
N ALA A 73 8.85 13.57 -6.27
CA ALA A 73 8.07 14.52 -5.50
C ALA A 73 7.96 14.18 -4.00
N MET A 74 8.56 13.07 -3.57
CA MET A 74 8.47 12.57 -2.20
C MET A 74 9.32 13.41 -1.25
N THR A 75 8.67 14.16 -0.36
CA THR A 75 9.35 15.06 0.59
C THR A 75 9.47 14.50 2.00
N ASP A 76 8.63 13.52 2.35
CA ASP A 76 8.65 12.84 3.65
C ASP A 76 9.92 11.97 3.80
N GLU A 77 10.78 12.33 4.76
CA GLU A 77 12.01 11.61 5.07
C GLU A 77 11.75 10.18 5.51
N ALA A 78 10.76 9.95 6.38
CA ALA A 78 10.45 8.61 6.87
C ALA A 78 9.96 7.71 5.74
N LEU A 79 9.24 8.29 4.76
CA LEU A 79 8.83 7.55 3.58
C LEU A 79 10.03 7.20 2.68
N ARG A 80 10.97 8.14 2.48
CA ARG A 80 12.19 7.89 1.70
C ARG A 80 13.08 6.83 2.35
N ASP A 81 13.31 6.92 3.64
CA ASP A 81 14.05 5.91 4.42
C ASP A 81 13.43 4.53 4.26
N ASP A 82 12.10 4.47 4.33
CA ASP A 82 11.37 3.23 4.15
C ASP A 82 11.44 2.69 2.71
N VAL A 83 11.48 3.56 1.69
CA VAL A 83 11.74 3.12 0.29
C VAL A 83 13.13 2.50 0.18
N HIS A 84 14.14 3.09 0.84
CA HIS A 84 15.50 2.56 0.85
C HIS A 84 15.57 1.21 1.56
N ALA A 85 14.91 1.07 2.72
CA ALA A 85 14.85 -0.17 3.48
C ALA A 85 14.18 -1.31 2.68
N VAL A 86 13.05 -1.03 2.01
CA VAL A 86 12.36 -2.00 1.14
C VAL A 86 13.23 -2.38 -0.07
N SER A 87 13.94 -1.42 -0.66
CA SER A 87 14.86 -1.68 -1.78
C SER A 87 16.03 -2.58 -1.35
N SER A 88 16.58 -2.33 -0.16
CA SER A 88 17.65 -3.15 0.43
C SER A 88 17.16 -4.58 0.71
N ALA A 89 15.93 -4.72 1.23
CA ALA A 89 15.32 -6.03 1.42
C ALA A 89 15.11 -6.78 0.10
N MET A 90 14.68 -6.10 -0.97
CA MET A 90 14.52 -6.70 -2.29
C MET A 90 15.85 -7.20 -2.87
N VAL A 91 16.93 -6.42 -2.72
CA VAL A 91 18.28 -6.84 -3.16
C VAL A 91 18.74 -8.07 -2.36
N ARG A 92 18.62 -8.05 -1.03
CA ARG A 92 18.99 -9.17 -0.17
C ARG A 92 18.18 -10.43 -0.49
N CYS A 93 16.90 -10.28 -0.81
CA CYS A 93 16.03 -11.37 -1.25
C CYS A 93 16.55 -12.01 -2.55
N TRP A 94 16.86 -11.22 -3.60
CA TRP A 94 17.48 -11.73 -4.83
C TRP A 94 18.77 -12.50 -4.54
N LEU A 95 19.68 -11.89 -3.78
CA LEU A 95 20.99 -12.45 -3.50
C LEU A 95 20.91 -13.74 -2.67
N ALA A 96 19.98 -13.81 -1.72
CA ALA A 96 19.73 -15.00 -0.93
C ALA A 96 19.27 -16.16 -1.83
N VAL A 97 18.28 -15.92 -2.69
CA VAL A 97 17.71 -16.93 -3.59
C VAL A 97 18.74 -17.37 -4.63
N MET A 98 19.56 -16.45 -5.15
CA MET A 98 20.69 -16.80 -6.03
C MET A 98 21.75 -17.66 -5.32
N SER A 99 22.02 -17.39 -4.03
CA SER A 99 23.04 -18.08 -3.24
C SER A 99 22.60 -19.49 -2.83
N THR A 100 21.36 -19.66 -2.38
CA THR A 100 20.83 -20.95 -1.92
C THR A 100 20.31 -21.79 -3.08
N GLY A 101 19.77 -21.14 -4.13
CA GLY A 101 18.98 -21.80 -5.16
C GLY A 101 17.62 -22.30 -4.67
N GLU A 102 17.22 -21.93 -3.45
CA GLU A 102 15.95 -22.30 -2.86
C GLU A 102 14.84 -21.31 -3.28
N ALA A 103 13.58 -21.70 -3.11
CA ALA A 103 12.46 -20.81 -3.35
C ALA A 103 12.45 -19.62 -2.37
N VAL A 104 11.85 -18.50 -2.77
CA VAL A 104 11.62 -17.36 -1.87
C VAL A 104 10.74 -17.80 -0.72
N THR A 105 11.23 -17.62 0.51
CA THR A 105 10.43 -17.88 1.70
C THR A 105 9.49 -16.70 1.99
N PRO A 106 8.35 -16.93 2.67
CA PRO A 106 7.46 -15.85 3.09
C PRO A 106 8.17 -14.76 3.89
N GLU A 107 9.13 -15.13 4.74
CA GLU A 107 9.88 -14.21 5.61
C GLU A 107 10.79 -13.27 4.80
N LEU A 108 11.37 -13.76 3.70
CA LEU A 108 12.17 -12.93 2.79
C LEU A 108 11.31 -11.97 1.98
N LEU A 109 10.04 -12.31 1.74
CA LEU A 109 9.12 -11.49 0.98
C LEU A 109 8.40 -10.43 1.83
N GLU A 110 8.17 -10.72 3.11
CA GLU A 110 7.35 -9.88 4.00
C GLU A 110 7.74 -8.39 4.01
N PRO A 111 9.03 -7.99 4.04
CA PRO A 111 9.39 -6.57 4.02
C PRO A 111 8.83 -5.81 2.81
N MET A 112 8.74 -6.47 1.66
CA MET A 112 8.20 -5.90 0.42
C MET A 112 6.67 -5.86 0.43
N LEU A 113 6.02 -6.89 0.99
CA LEU A 113 4.56 -6.90 1.18
C LEU A 113 4.15 -5.78 2.12
N GLU A 114 4.84 -5.64 3.25
CA GLU A 114 4.60 -4.60 4.24
C GLU A 114 4.90 -3.22 3.64
N GLY A 115 5.98 -3.11 2.86
CA GLY A 115 6.28 -1.94 2.06
C GLY A 115 5.12 -1.54 1.13
N ALA A 116 4.49 -2.50 0.47
CA ALA A 116 3.34 -2.27 -0.41
C ALA A 116 2.09 -1.83 0.35
N ARG A 117 1.80 -2.44 1.51
CA ARG A 117 0.70 -2.01 2.39
C ARG A 117 0.90 -0.58 2.87
N ARG A 118 2.13 -0.20 3.26
CA ARG A 118 2.45 1.18 3.63
C ARG A 118 2.22 2.17 2.48
N ARG A 119 2.59 1.82 1.24
CA ARG A 119 2.38 2.69 0.06
C ARG A 119 0.90 2.90 -0.22
N ALA A 120 0.08 1.85 -0.08
CA ALA A 120 -1.37 1.96 -0.17
C ALA A 120 -1.93 2.90 0.91
N ALA A 121 -1.48 2.76 2.16
CA ALA A 121 -1.89 3.62 3.27
C ALA A 121 -1.48 5.09 3.08
N GLN A 122 -0.34 5.33 2.41
CA GLN A 122 0.19 6.65 2.10
C GLN A 122 -0.39 7.25 0.81
N GLY A 123 -1.25 6.53 0.10
CA GLY A 123 -1.86 6.99 -1.15
C GLY A 123 -0.90 7.06 -2.33
N VAL A 124 0.23 6.35 -2.29
CA VAL A 124 1.12 6.23 -3.46
C VAL A 124 0.44 5.37 -4.51
N GLU A 125 0.23 5.93 -5.70
CA GLU A 125 -0.45 5.24 -6.80
C GLU A 125 0.17 3.88 -7.13
N LEU A 126 -0.67 2.84 -7.26
CA LEU A 126 -0.25 1.47 -7.57
C LEU A 126 0.66 1.40 -8.81
N HIS A 127 0.33 2.14 -9.87
CA HIS A 127 1.12 2.14 -11.10
C HIS A 127 2.53 2.70 -10.87
N SER A 128 2.68 3.70 -10.00
CA SER A 128 3.96 4.30 -9.63
C SER A 128 4.78 3.33 -8.79
N MET A 129 4.16 2.65 -7.82
CA MET A 129 4.82 1.61 -7.03
C MET A 129 5.28 0.44 -7.90
N LEU A 130 4.44 -0.07 -8.80
CA LEU A 130 4.83 -1.14 -9.73
C LEU A 130 5.88 -0.70 -10.74
N ARG A 131 5.95 0.60 -11.06
CA ARG A 131 7.07 1.14 -11.86
C ARG A 131 8.38 1.05 -11.08
N ALA A 132 8.39 1.35 -9.78
CA ALA A 132 9.58 1.23 -8.94
C ALA A 132 10.10 -0.22 -8.90
N TYR A 133 9.23 -1.21 -8.71
CA TYR A 133 9.63 -2.63 -8.78
C TYR A 133 10.28 -2.98 -10.13
N ARG A 134 9.69 -2.58 -11.26
CA ARG A 134 10.28 -2.82 -12.59
C ARG A 134 11.63 -2.14 -12.78
N VAL A 135 11.77 -0.90 -12.30
CA VAL A 135 13.04 -0.15 -12.33
C VAL A 135 14.09 -0.87 -11.48
N GLY A 136 13.73 -1.31 -10.28
CA GLY A 136 14.63 -2.00 -9.36
C GLY A 136 15.08 -3.34 -9.93
N ILE A 137 14.17 -4.13 -10.50
CA ILE A 137 14.50 -5.38 -11.21
C ILE A 137 15.49 -5.11 -12.36
N ARG A 138 15.29 -4.04 -13.14
CA ARG A 138 16.22 -3.68 -14.23
C ARG A 138 17.60 -3.27 -13.71
N VAL A 139 17.67 -2.52 -12.60
CA VAL A 139 18.93 -2.18 -11.94
C VAL A 139 19.63 -3.45 -11.46
N MET A 140 18.93 -4.32 -10.73
CA MET A 140 19.47 -5.61 -10.27
C MET A 140 20.01 -6.46 -11.43
N TRP A 141 19.27 -6.54 -12.52
CA TRP A 141 19.71 -7.24 -13.73
C TRP A 141 20.98 -6.63 -14.34
N SER A 142 21.11 -5.31 -14.29
CA SER A 142 22.31 -4.61 -14.76
C SER A 142 23.52 -4.94 -13.88
N GLU A 143 23.35 -4.98 -12.55
CA GLU A 143 24.41 -5.38 -11.61
C GLU A 143 24.85 -6.84 -11.80
N ILE A 144 23.88 -7.75 -11.94
CA ILE A 144 24.13 -9.17 -12.22
C ILE A 144 24.94 -9.31 -13.50
N THR A 145 24.48 -8.68 -14.59
CA THR A 145 25.10 -8.83 -15.91
C THR A 145 26.43 -8.08 -16.04
N GLY A 146 26.64 -7.03 -15.24
CA GLY A 146 27.90 -6.28 -15.14
C GLY A 146 28.99 -7.01 -14.34
N SER A 147 28.61 -7.94 -13.47
CA SER A 147 29.54 -8.66 -12.59
C SER A 147 30.64 -9.41 -13.37
N PRO A 148 31.87 -9.51 -12.84
CA PRO A 148 32.96 -10.25 -13.48
C PRO A 148 32.64 -11.73 -13.71
N SER A 149 31.96 -12.39 -12.76
CA SER A 149 31.59 -13.80 -12.95
C SER A 149 30.54 -13.97 -14.04
N TRP A 150 29.54 -13.09 -14.15
CA TRP A 150 28.60 -13.15 -15.25
C TRP A 150 29.28 -13.02 -16.61
N ARG A 151 30.13 -12.00 -16.78
CA ARG A 151 30.82 -11.76 -18.05
C ARG A 151 31.73 -12.92 -18.48
N ARG A 152 32.27 -13.69 -17.54
CA ARG A 152 33.06 -14.90 -17.84
C ARG A 152 32.18 -16.13 -18.09
N GLY A 153 31.23 -16.40 -17.21
CA GLY A 153 30.42 -17.63 -17.22
C GLY A 153 29.20 -17.61 -18.16
N ALA A 154 28.78 -16.44 -18.64
CA ALA A 154 27.69 -16.31 -19.60
C ALA A 154 27.96 -17.02 -20.95
N LEU A 155 29.24 -17.25 -21.28
CA LEU A 155 29.65 -17.93 -22.51
C LEU A 155 29.28 -19.43 -22.53
N ASP A 156 28.97 -20.03 -21.37
CA ASP A 156 28.65 -21.45 -21.22
C ASP A 156 27.17 -21.78 -21.51
N GLY A 157 26.43 -20.87 -22.16
CA GLY A 157 25.03 -21.08 -22.55
C GLY A 157 24.01 -21.02 -21.39
N ALA A 158 24.45 -20.68 -20.17
CA ALA A 158 23.59 -20.57 -18.99
C ALA A 158 22.66 -19.35 -19.01
N VAL A 159 22.92 -18.35 -19.86
CA VAL A 159 22.23 -17.06 -19.88
C VAL A 159 20.72 -17.20 -20.04
N GLY A 160 20.25 -18.03 -20.97
CA GLY A 160 18.81 -18.19 -21.23
C GLY A 160 18.04 -18.78 -20.05
N GLN A 161 18.67 -19.70 -19.30
CA GLN A 161 18.08 -20.30 -18.10
C GLN A 161 18.00 -19.27 -16.96
N VAL A 162 19.08 -18.51 -16.73
CA VAL A 162 19.09 -17.48 -15.69
C VAL A 162 18.14 -16.33 -16.03
N ALA A 163 18.08 -15.90 -17.29
CA ALA A 163 17.16 -14.84 -17.71
C ALA A 163 15.70 -15.24 -17.53
N THR A 164 15.32 -16.46 -17.94
CA THR A 164 13.97 -16.99 -17.73
C THR A 164 13.62 -17.04 -16.24
N TRP A 165 14.53 -17.54 -15.41
CA TRP A 165 14.36 -17.58 -13.96
C TRP A 165 14.20 -16.18 -13.34
N ALA A 166 15.02 -15.21 -13.76
CA ALA A 166 14.95 -13.83 -13.27
C ALA A 166 13.63 -13.14 -13.66
N LEU A 167 13.11 -13.42 -14.86
CA LEU A 167 11.80 -12.92 -15.31
C LEU A 167 10.65 -13.51 -14.49
N ASP A 168 10.67 -14.83 -14.24
CA ASP A 168 9.68 -15.51 -13.41
C ASP A 168 9.69 -14.99 -11.96
N PHE A 169 10.89 -14.76 -11.40
CA PHE A 169 11.07 -14.15 -10.10
C PHE A 169 10.47 -12.73 -10.04
N ALA A 170 10.78 -11.90 -11.03
CA ALA A 170 10.27 -10.55 -11.17
C ALA A 170 8.74 -10.49 -11.26
N ASP A 171 8.14 -11.40 -12.04
CA ASP A 171 6.68 -11.52 -12.21
C ASP A 171 5.99 -11.87 -10.89
N LYS A 172 6.51 -12.87 -10.17
CA LYS A 172 5.94 -13.35 -8.90
C LYS A 172 5.99 -12.29 -7.81
N ILE A 173 7.13 -11.63 -7.65
CA ILE A 173 7.25 -10.52 -6.69
C ILE A 173 6.30 -9.40 -7.04
N SER A 174 6.28 -8.96 -8.30
CA SER A 174 5.42 -7.85 -8.74
C SER A 174 3.94 -8.17 -8.51
N THR A 175 3.55 -9.43 -8.73
CA THR A 175 2.19 -9.91 -8.47
C THR A 175 1.85 -9.91 -6.99
N ALA A 176 2.76 -10.40 -6.14
CA ALA A 176 2.53 -10.47 -4.70
C ALA A 176 2.39 -9.08 -4.05
N VAL A 177 3.28 -8.15 -4.41
CA VAL A 177 3.24 -6.78 -3.87
C VAL A 177 2.03 -6.00 -4.40
N ALA A 178 1.58 -6.27 -5.63
CA ALA A 178 0.32 -5.74 -6.14
C ALA A 178 -0.89 -6.27 -5.34
N GLY A 179 -0.89 -7.56 -5.03
CA GLY A 179 -1.92 -8.20 -4.19
C GLY A 179 -1.99 -7.54 -2.81
N ALA A 180 -0.87 -7.46 -2.10
CA ALA A 180 -0.81 -6.83 -0.78
C ALA A 180 -1.25 -5.35 -0.80
N TYR A 181 -0.91 -4.60 -1.84
CA TYR A 181 -1.37 -3.22 -2.02
C TYR A 181 -2.89 -3.15 -2.19
N LEU A 182 -3.46 -4.00 -3.04
CA LEU A 182 -4.90 -3.99 -3.33
C LEU A 182 -5.72 -4.42 -2.11
N GLU A 183 -5.29 -5.47 -1.41
CA GLU A 183 -5.90 -5.90 -0.16
C GLU A 183 -5.93 -4.77 0.88
N GLN A 184 -4.81 -4.06 1.03
CA GLN A 184 -4.75 -2.92 1.93
C GLN A 184 -5.63 -1.77 1.48
N SER A 185 -5.67 -1.49 0.17
CA SER A 185 -6.55 -0.45 -0.40
C SER A 185 -8.02 -0.76 -0.16
N GLU A 186 -8.44 -2.01 -0.34
CA GLU A 186 -9.79 -2.48 -0.05
C GLU A 186 -10.10 -2.46 1.45
N HIS A 187 -9.13 -2.80 2.29
CA HIS A 187 -9.27 -2.71 3.74
C HIS A 187 -9.52 -1.25 4.17
N LEU A 188 -8.69 -0.31 3.71
CA LEU A 188 -8.86 1.12 3.99
C LEU A 188 -10.19 1.67 3.44
N ALA A 189 -10.62 1.23 2.26
CA ALA A 189 -11.91 1.61 1.71
C ALA A 189 -13.08 1.11 2.57
N ARG A 190 -13.03 -0.14 3.04
CA ARG A 190 -14.04 -0.72 3.94
C ARG A 190 -14.06 -0.02 5.30
N GLU A 191 -12.90 0.30 5.87
CA GLU A 191 -12.81 1.05 7.13
C GLU A 191 -13.45 2.44 7.00
N ARG A 192 -13.16 3.15 5.90
CA ARG A 192 -13.78 4.45 5.60
C ARG A 192 -15.29 4.34 5.50
N GLU A 193 -15.80 3.32 4.81
CA GLU A 193 -17.25 3.11 4.68
C GLU A 193 -17.92 2.74 6.01
N HIS A 194 -17.25 1.91 6.83
CA HIS A 194 -17.75 1.54 8.15
C HIS A 194 -17.83 2.76 9.07
N ARG A 195 -16.79 3.60 9.08
CA ARG A 195 -16.75 4.89 9.81
C ARG A 195 -17.86 5.84 9.35
N ARG A 196 -18.09 5.96 8.04
CA ARG A 196 -19.20 6.75 7.46
C ARG A 196 -20.56 6.24 7.93
N SER A 197 -20.77 4.93 7.89
CA SER A 197 -22.02 4.29 8.33
C SER A 197 -22.25 4.45 9.83
N ALA A 198 -21.21 4.32 10.66
CA ALA A 198 -21.31 4.52 12.10
C ALA A 198 -21.73 5.96 12.46
N LEU A 199 -21.10 6.97 11.84
CA LEU A 199 -21.49 8.36 12.04
C LEU A 199 -22.94 8.61 11.59
N LEU A 200 -23.36 8.03 10.47
CA LEU A 200 -24.73 8.14 9.99
C LEU A 200 -25.74 7.54 10.97
N ASN A 201 -25.45 6.36 11.51
CA ASN A 201 -26.31 5.74 12.51
C ASN A 201 -26.43 6.63 13.75
N VAL A 202 -25.33 7.21 14.25
CA VAL A 202 -25.38 8.12 15.40
C VAL A 202 -26.25 9.35 15.12
N ILE A 203 -26.13 9.95 13.94
CA ILE A 203 -26.93 11.11 13.55
C ILE A 203 -28.42 10.75 13.42
N LEU A 204 -28.73 9.59 12.86
CA LEU A 204 -30.10 9.16 12.57
C LEU A 204 -30.85 8.61 13.79
N SER A 205 -30.15 8.06 14.78
CA SER A 205 -30.77 7.51 15.99
C SER A 205 -31.50 8.60 16.80
N GLY A 206 -31.03 9.85 16.81
CA GLY A 206 -31.69 10.93 17.55
C GLY A 206 -31.75 10.68 19.07
N PRO A 207 -32.17 11.67 19.88
CA PRO A 207 -32.12 11.58 21.35
C PRO A 207 -33.15 10.63 21.98
N ALA A 208 -34.01 9.99 21.18
CA ALA A 208 -35.10 9.13 21.63
C ALA A 208 -35.01 7.67 21.14
N ALA A 209 -33.96 7.30 20.38
CA ALA A 209 -33.73 5.91 20.00
C ALA A 209 -33.16 5.08 21.16
N GLU A 210 -33.27 3.76 21.01
CA GLU A 210 -32.59 2.80 21.89
C GLU A 210 -31.08 3.14 21.98
N PRO A 211 -30.46 2.94 23.16
CA PRO A 211 -29.03 3.15 23.33
C PRO A 211 -28.26 2.27 22.33
N MET A 212 -27.61 2.92 21.38
CA MET A 212 -26.63 2.30 20.50
C MET A 212 -25.25 2.59 21.09
N ASP A 213 -24.36 1.59 21.12
CA ASP A 213 -22.95 1.85 21.42
C ASP A 213 -22.39 2.74 20.30
N PRO A 214 -22.07 4.03 20.58
CA PRO A 214 -21.44 4.88 19.60
C PRO A 214 -20.03 4.36 19.30
N PRO A 215 -19.48 4.67 18.12
CA PRO A 215 -18.08 4.40 17.85
C PRO A 215 -17.20 5.08 18.93
N PRO A 216 -16.13 4.41 19.42
CA PRO A 216 -15.33 4.88 20.56
C PRO A 216 -14.68 6.24 20.30
N GLU A 217 -14.45 6.61 19.04
CA GLU A 217 -13.99 7.94 18.64
C GLU A 217 -14.95 9.07 19.07
N LEU A 218 -16.21 8.76 19.37
CA LEU A 218 -17.24 9.69 19.83
C LEU A 218 -17.49 9.64 21.34
N ASP A 219 -16.75 8.84 22.12
CA ASP A 219 -16.86 8.79 23.59
C ASP A 219 -16.48 10.14 24.23
N GLY A 220 -15.64 10.91 23.54
CA GLY A 220 -15.26 12.28 23.92
C GLY A 220 -16.34 13.31 23.59
N ARG A 221 -16.21 14.52 24.16
CA ARG A 221 -17.09 15.64 23.80
C ARG A 221 -16.85 16.04 22.34
N HIS A 222 -17.87 15.90 21.51
CA HIS A 222 -17.83 16.24 20.09
C HIS A 222 -19.00 17.14 19.69
N VAL A 223 -18.85 17.84 18.56
CA VAL A 223 -19.91 18.64 17.94
C VAL A 223 -20.09 18.16 16.51
N ILE A 224 -21.34 18.06 16.05
CA ILE A 224 -21.64 17.78 14.65
C ILE A 224 -21.58 19.09 13.85
N ALA A 225 -20.63 19.16 12.93
CA ALA A 225 -20.53 20.21 11.94
C ALA A 225 -21.19 19.74 10.63
N VAL A 226 -22.12 20.52 10.11
CA VAL A 226 -22.70 20.31 8.77
C VAL A 226 -22.12 21.37 7.85
N VAL A 227 -21.23 20.95 6.97
CA VAL A 227 -20.62 21.80 5.95
C VAL A 227 -21.50 21.74 4.71
N ARG A 228 -22.14 22.87 4.41
CA ARG A 228 -22.74 23.07 3.09
C ARG A 228 -21.64 23.39 2.11
N VAL A 229 -21.85 22.95 0.88
CA VAL A 229 -20.88 23.04 -0.20
C VAL A 229 -21.64 23.49 -1.44
N ALA A 230 -20.94 24.15 -2.36
CA ALA A 230 -21.56 24.69 -3.57
C ALA A 230 -22.35 23.59 -4.31
N PRO A 231 -23.52 23.91 -4.88
CA PRO A 231 -24.44 22.92 -5.41
C PRO A 231 -23.85 22.11 -6.58
N ASP A 232 -22.83 22.60 -7.27
CA ASP A 232 -22.22 22.01 -8.45
C ASP A 232 -21.01 21.10 -8.16
N LEU A 233 -20.63 20.90 -6.91
CA LEU A 233 -19.51 20.03 -6.57
C LEU A 233 -19.78 18.55 -6.89
N THR A 234 -18.77 17.91 -7.48
CA THR A 234 -18.69 16.48 -7.72
C THR A 234 -18.52 15.70 -6.41
N LEU A 235 -18.82 14.39 -6.42
CA LEU A 235 -18.58 13.53 -5.26
C LEU A 235 -17.12 13.58 -4.80
N LEU A 236 -16.16 13.64 -5.74
CA LEU A 236 -14.73 13.74 -5.45
C LEU A 236 -14.38 15.02 -4.67
N GLU A 237 -15.00 16.15 -5.02
CA GLU A 237 -14.79 17.43 -4.32
C GLU A 237 -15.44 17.43 -2.92
N LEU A 238 -16.58 16.75 -2.77
CA LEU A 238 -17.20 16.52 -1.46
C LEU A 238 -16.33 15.63 -0.57
N GLU A 239 -15.75 14.57 -1.13
CA GLU A 239 -14.81 13.70 -0.41
C GLU A 239 -13.54 14.44 0.00
N ARG A 240 -12.98 15.26 -0.91
CA ARG A 240 -11.84 16.13 -0.60
C ARG A 240 -12.16 17.11 0.52
N THR A 241 -13.38 17.64 0.56
CA THR A 241 -13.84 18.51 1.65
C THR A 241 -13.88 17.76 2.98
N GLY A 242 -14.39 16.53 2.98
CA GLY A 242 -14.36 15.67 4.16
C GLY A 242 -12.95 15.35 4.65
N GLN A 243 -12.05 15.03 3.72
CA GLN A 243 -10.65 14.77 4.02
C GLN A 243 -9.95 16.01 4.62
N LEU A 244 -10.21 17.21 4.10
CA LEU A 244 -9.71 18.45 4.69
C LEU A 244 -10.23 18.69 6.12
N LEU A 245 -11.48 18.30 6.41
CA LEU A 245 -12.03 18.38 7.76
C LEU A 245 -11.37 17.40 8.71
N GLU A 246 -10.97 16.22 8.26
CA GLU A 246 -10.20 15.25 9.05
C GLU A 246 -8.78 15.78 9.30
N GLU A 247 -8.04 16.10 8.24
CA GLU A 247 -6.63 16.48 8.30
C GLU A 247 -6.39 17.81 9.04
N ARG A 248 -7.27 18.80 8.83
CA ARG A 248 -7.07 20.18 9.31
C ARG A 248 -8.20 20.68 10.20
N GLY A 249 -9.39 20.15 10.02
CA GLY A 249 -10.60 20.51 10.77
C GLY A 249 -10.73 19.78 12.11
N GLY A 250 -9.93 18.75 12.37
CA GLY A 250 -9.99 17.90 13.56
C GLY A 250 -11.25 17.05 13.63
N ALA A 251 -11.83 16.71 12.48
CA ALA A 251 -12.95 15.78 12.42
C ALA A 251 -12.48 14.39 12.87
N LEU A 252 -13.23 13.82 13.81
CA LEU A 252 -13.07 12.46 14.32
C LEU A 252 -13.68 11.45 13.33
N LEU A 253 -14.83 11.81 12.76
CA LEU A 253 -15.53 11.05 11.73
C LEU A 253 -16.21 12.04 10.76
N TRP A 254 -16.37 11.68 9.49
CA TRP A 254 -17.15 12.45 8.53
C TRP A 254 -17.84 11.58 7.49
N THR A 255 -18.89 12.12 6.87
CA THR A 255 -19.69 11.45 5.84
C THR A 255 -20.26 12.46 4.85
N VAL A 256 -20.57 12.03 3.63
CA VAL A 256 -21.23 12.85 2.61
C VAL A 256 -22.69 12.43 2.52
N ARG A 257 -23.61 13.38 2.73
CA ARG A 257 -25.05 13.16 2.52
C ARG A 257 -25.61 14.21 1.58
N HIS A 258 -26.18 13.73 0.49
CA HIS A 258 -26.71 14.55 -0.60
C HIS A 258 -25.66 15.54 -1.13
N ARG A 259 -25.70 16.79 -0.65
CA ARG A 259 -24.82 17.90 -1.04
C ARG A 259 -24.18 18.56 0.18
N SER A 260 -23.90 17.78 1.21
CA SER A 260 -23.32 18.29 2.46
C SER A 260 -22.35 17.28 3.03
N VAL A 261 -21.28 17.80 3.61
CA VAL A 261 -20.32 17.00 4.37
C VAL A 261 -20.66 17.17 5.84
N VAL A 262 -20.98 16.07 6.51
CA VAL A 262 -21.30 16.05 7.93
C VAL A 262 -20.12 15.45 8.67
N ALA A 263 -19.60 16.16 9.67
CA ALA A 263 -18.44 15.74 10.43
C ALA A 263 -18.70 15.82 11.94
N ALA A 264 -18.31 14.79 12.68
CA ALA A 264 -18.16 14.89 14.12
C ALA A 264 -16.78 15.44 14.43
N VAL A 265 -16.71 16.55 15.15
CA VAL A 265 -15.47 17.28 15.41
C VAL A 265 -15.22 17.35 16.90
N ASP A 266 -14.00 17.06 17.31
CA ASP A 266 -13.58 17.21 18.72
C ASP A 266 -13.76 18.66 19.17
N CYS A 267 -14.43 18.85 20.32
CA CYS A 267 -14.75 20.19 20.83
C CYS A 267 -13.87 20.64 22.00
N GLY A 268 -12.75 19.96 22.27
CA GLY A 268 -11.86 20.18 23.41
C GLY A 268 -11.29 21.59 23.56
N VAL A 269 -11.47 22.48 22.57
CA VAL A 269 -10.91 23.85 22.54
C VAL A 269 -11.96 24.98 22.52
N GLY A 270 -13.24 24.66 22.68
CA GLY A 270 -14.34 25.65 22.75
C GLY A 270 -14.86 26.08 21.37
N ARG A 271 -16.18 26.35 21.31
CA ARG A 271 -16.96 26.56 20.07
C ARG A 271 -16.41 27.66 19.15
N GLU A 272 -15.90 28.76 19.69
CA GLU A 272 -15.33 29.86 18.90
C GLU A 272 -13.99 29.54 18.23
N ARG A 273 -13.17 28.70 18.87
CA ARG A 273 -11.89 28.30 18.30
C ARG A 273 -12.11 27.25 17.21
N LEU A 274 -13.07 26.35 17.42
CA LEU A 274 -13.57 25.43 16.41
C LEU A 274 -14.14 26.18 15.19
N ALA A 275 -15.01 27.18 15.40
CA ALA A 275 -15.57 27.99 14.33
C ALA A 275 -14.47 28.72 13.52
N ARG A 276 -13.46 29.28 14.19
CA ARG A 276 -12.30 29.91 13.51
C ARG A 276 -11.46 28.91 12.71
N ARG A 277 -11.26 27.70 13.23
CA ARG A 277 -10.54 26.62 12.53
C ARG A 277 -11.29 26.18 11.27
N LEU A 278 -12.59 25.96 11.38
CA LEU A 278 -13.45 25.59 10.25
C LEU A 278 -13.57 26.73 9.23
N ALA A 279 -13.68 28.00 9.66
CA ALA A 279 -13.76 29.15 8.75
C ALA A 279 -12.50 29.34 7.90
N ARG A 280 -11.31 28.99 8.42
CA ARG A 280 -10.06 29.01 7.64
C ARG A 280 -10.08 28.00 6.48
N LEU A 281 -10.71 26.85 6.67
CA LEU A 281 -10.86 25.85 5.61
C LEU A 281 -11.80 26.31 4.49
N VAL A 282 -12.78 27.15 4.84
CA VAL A 282 -13.75 27.73 3.89
C VAL A 282 -13.14 28.84 3.02
N HIS A 283 -12.10 29.54 3.49
CA HIS A 283 -11.46 30.62 2.71
C HIS A 283 -10.33 30.14 1.78
N GLU A 284 -9.89 28.88 1.92
CA GLU A 284 -8.82 28.28 1.11
C GLU A 284 -9.32 27.23 0.10
N SER A 285 -10.62 26.91 0.14
CA SER A 285 -11.32 25.97 -0.76
C SER A 285 -12.69 26.56 -1.17
N PRO A 286 -13.32 26.11 -2.28
CA PRO A 286 -14.62 26.62 -2.73
C PRO A 286 -15.76 26.02 -1.89
N ILE A 287 -15.71 26.21 -0.59
CA ILE A 287 -16.73 25.79 0.39
C ILE A 287 -17.57 27.03 0.74
N VAL A 288 -18.88 26.88 0.92
CA VAL A 288 -19.82 28.00 1.21
C VAL A 288 -20.61 27.74 2.49
#